data_AF-A0A2D5AYA7-F1
#
_entry.id   AF-A0A2D5AYA7-F1
#
_cell.length_a   1.000
_cell.length_b   1.000
_cell.length_c   1.000
_cell.angle_alpha   90.00
_cell.angle_beta   90.00
_cell.angle_gamma   90.00
#
_symmetry.space_group_name_H-M   'P 1'
#
loop_
_entity.id
_entity.type
_entity.pdbx_description
1 polymer ?
#
loop_
_entity_poly.entity_id
_entity_poly.type
_entity_poly.pdbx_seq_one_letter_code
_entity_poly.pdbx_strand_id
1 'polypeptide(L)'
;MNKKQLLLSTVALGCAAMLLAPAEASFSTIGGSLGVGQRDIRVFNNFSDVGSNNNVRGFPDFPGALGAEQAIWKGAAEWSSAARSPSGGIDQPEIGNGGANFDVLWLGNANGVGGTNDNIVSAINTCGGGIIAFTETPISNGWKIRYCDNNFAFADGPANISTIFFDLQGVMTHEYGHALGLGHSTCGGATMLPSGSPGSEAERSISPDDINGLQFIYGAMSGIKPVISNVSTAGGNITITGTGFDAAATNEVWFTNGSVTGTSADARVRIFNVASTGGGTSITVAIPASAGMGDVMVKNAGGMNTDLSNAFPTTLGEPLFGASVFTNGSGSNPACFMSTSLPQLGQPFNMQVDASGHPGGAGFSGVLVYAGSALIPIAAGELLVNLGSPQYGFLIGPSGGGIDPYSVTPVANPSFLGAQATAQGFTFSLTSTVLCNAESITLGAAP
;
A
#
# COMPACT_ATOMS: atom_id res chain seq x y z
N MET A 1 -32.40 -41.53 38.96
CA MET A 1 -31.71 -40.43 38.25
C MET A 1 -31.52 -40.83 36.80
N ASN A 2 -32.12 -40.07 35.88
CA ASN A 2 -32.33 -40.47 34.49
C ASN A 2 -31.05 -40.21 33.66
N LYS A 3 -30.35 -41.27 33.25
CA LYS A 3 -29.03 -41.21 32.56
C LYS A 3 -29.04 -40.46 31.21
N LYS A 4 -30.22 -40.17 30.65
CA LYS A 4 -30.38 -39.45 29.37
C LYS A 4 -30.15 -37.92 29.46
N GLN A 5 -30.21 -37.31 30.65
CA GLN A 5 -29.97 -35.86 30.79
C GLN A 5 -28.49 -35.48 30.96
N LEU A 6 -27.61 -36.43 31.31
CA LEU A 6 -26.17 -36.17 31.43
C LEU A 6 -25.43 -36.19 30.09
N LEU A 7 -25.92 -36.94 29.09
CA LEU A 7 -25.26 -37.03 27.77
C LEU A 7 -25.46 -35.76 26.93
N LEU A 8 -26.62 -35.08 27.03
CA LEU A 8 -26.85 -33.86 26.25
C LEU A 8 -25.98 -32.68 26.72
N SER A 9 -25.72 -32.58 28.02
CA SER A 9 -24.89 -31.52 28.60
C SER A 9 -23.39 -31.76 28.39
N THR A 10 -22.92 -33.01 28.36
CA THR A 10 -21.52 -33.33 28.01
C THR A 10 -21.22 -33.22 26.52
N VAL A 11 -22.17 -33.55 25.64
CA VAL A 11 -22.00 -33.35 24.18
C VAL A 11 -22.05 -31.86 23.82
N ALA A 12 -22.92 -31.05 24.46
CA ALA A 12 -22.94 -29.61 24.25
C ALA A 12 -21.67 -28.91 24.76
N LEU A 13 -21.12 -29.32 25.91
CA LEU A 13 -19.81 -28.82 26.37
C LEU A 13 -18.65 -29.31 25.49
N GLY A 14 -18.69 -30.55 24.98
CA GLY A 14 -17.67 -31.08 24.07
C GLY A 14 -17.68 -30.40 22.69
N CYS A 15 -18.85 -30.10 22.14
CA CYS A 15 -18.98 -29.33 20.91
C CYS A 15 -18.60 -27.86 21.11
N ALA A 16 -18.96 -27.23 22.24
CA ALA A 16 -18.48 -25.89 22.57
C ALA A 16 -16.96 -25.85 22.77
N ALA A 17 -16.36 -26.89 23.36
CA ALA A 17 -14.91 -27.01 23.50
C ALA A 17 -14.18 -27.32 22.17
N MET A 18 -14.83 -27.96 21.19
CA MET A 18 -14.29 -28.11 19.83
C MET A 18 -14.49 -26.87 18.95
N LEU A 19 -15.49 -26.03 19.24
CA LEU A 19 -15.67 -24.70 18.63
C LEU A 19 -14.80 -23.61 19.29
N LEU A 20 -14.23 -23.90 20.46
CA LEU A 20 -13.31 -23.04 21.22
C LEU A 20 -11.90 -23.63 21.33
N ALA A 21 -11.62 -24.73 20.63
CA ALA A 21 -10.25 -25.16 20.46
C ALA A 21 -9.55 -24.05 19.66
N PRO A 22 -8.50 -23.39 20.20
CA PRO A 22 -7.72 -22.49 19.38
C PRO A 22 -7.29 -23.27 18.14
N ALA A 23 -7.50 -22.71 16.95
CA ALA A 23 -6.81 -23.20 15.78
C ALA A 23 -5.34 -23.33 16.18
N GLU A 24 -4.76 -24.53 16.07
CA GLU A 24 -3.34 -24.67 16.37
C GLU A 24 -2.59 -23.67 15.49
N ALA A 25 -1.86 -22.77 16.14
CA ALA A 25 -1.07 -21.75 15.46
C ALA A 25 -0.18 -22.44 14.42
N SER A 26 -0.38 -22.12 13.14
CA SER A 26 0.40 -22.67 12.03
C SER A 26 1.61 -21.79 11.70
N PHE A 27 1.62 -20.56 12.22
CA PHE A 27 2.76 -19.68 12.12
C PHE A 27 3.96 -20.26 12.85
N SER A 28 5.15 -19.95 12.34
CA SER A 28 6.42 -20.21 13.01
C SER A 28 7.18 -18.90 13.22
N THR A 29 8.24 -18.92 14.02
CA THR A 29 9.14 -17.76 14.19
C THR A 29 10.57 -18.18 13.88
N ILE A 30 11.34 -17.27 13.29
CA ILE A 30 12.79 -17.45 13.08
C ILE A 30 13.62 -16.89 14.23
N GLY A 31 12.95 -16.26 15.20
CA GLY A 31 13.58 -15.55 16.31
C GLY A 31 14.06 -14.15 15.94
N GLY A 32 14.21 -13.32 16.96
CA GLY A 32 14.48 -11.89 16.79
C GLY A 32 13.20 -11.06 16.73
N SER A 33 13.35 -9.78 17.01
CA SER A 33 12.29 -8.78 16.90
C SER A 33 12.98 -7.45 16.64
N LEU A 34 12.38 -6.61 15.80
CA LEU A 34 12.91 -5.28 15.58
C LEU A 34 12.58 -4.41 16.82
N GLY A 35 13.46 -3.51 17.24
CA GLY A 35 13.11 -2.45 18.20
C GLY A 35 12.49 -1.24 17.50
N VAL A 36 11.92 -0.28 18.23
CA VAL A 36 11.37 0.97 17.65
C VAL A 36 12.39 1.73 16.79
N GLY A 37 13.67 1.58 17.10
CA GLY A 37 14.79 2.15 16.35
C GLY A 37 15.07 1.49 14.99
N GLN A 38 14.44 0.36 14.67
CA GLN A 38 14.68 -0.47 13.48
C GLN A 38 13.36 -0.73 12.72
N ARG A 39 12.43 0.22 12.77
CA ARG A 39 11.11 0.15 12.12
C ARG A 39 11.12 0.75 10.71
N ASP A 40 12.25 1.26 10.27
CA ASP A 40 12.35 1.94 8.99
C ASP A 40 12.49 0.98 7.81
N ILE A 41 12.13 1.48 6.64
CA ILE A 41 12.36 0.85 5.35
C ILE A 41 12.89 1.88 4.36
N ARG A 42 13.88 1.46 3.57
CA ARG A 42 14.40 2.19 2.43
C ARG A 42 14.53 1.31 1.21
N VAL A 43 14.52 1.93 0.03
CA VAL A 43 14.61 1.22 -1.24
C VAL A 43 15.81 1.71 -2.05
N PHE A 44 16.67 0.79 -2.46
CA PHE A 44 17.58 1.04 -3.57
C PHE A 44 16.96 0.39 -4.81
N ASN A 45 16.21 1.18 -5.57
CA ASN A 45 15.52 0.70 -6.76
C ASN A 45 16.52 0.50 -7.90
N ASN A 46 17.02 -0.73 -7.99
CA ASN A 46 17.91 -1.19 -9.05
C ASN A 46 17.30 -2.35 -9.86
N PHE A 47 15.97 -2.45 -9.86
CA PHE A 47 15.24 -3.38 -10.72
C PHE A 47 15.49 -3.00 -12.18
N SER A 48 15.88 -3.98 -12.96
CA SER A 48 16.36 -3.79 -14.33
C SER A 48 15.26 -3.94 -15.38
N ASP A 49 14.13 -4.52 -15.00
CA ASP A 49 13.01 -4.78 -15.88
C ASP A 49 11.97 -3.64 -15.87
N VAL A 50 11.22 -3.54 -16.96
CA VAL A 50 10.16 -2.55 -17.11
C VAL A 50 8.91 -2.91 -16.32
N GLY A 51 8.73 -4.18 -15.93
CA GLY A 51 7.56 -4.67 -15.20
C GLY A 51 7.55 -4.16 -13.77
N SER A 52 8.69 -4.18 -13.08
CA SER A 52 8.83 -3.69 -11.69
C SER A 52 8.56 -2.21 -11.51
N ASN A 53 8.55 -1.42 -12.59
CA ASN A 53 8.42 0.04 -12.56
C ASN A 53 7.31 0.55 -13.50
N ASN A 54 6.35 -0.31 -13.86
CA ASN A 54 5.28 0.08 -14.78
C ASN A 54 4.09 0.73 -14.06
N ASN A 55 3.98 0.61 -12.74
CA ASN A 55 2.95 1.29 -11.98
C ASN A 55 3.27 2.77 -11.73
N VAL A 56 2.81 3.59 -12.66
CA VAL A 56 2.85 5.06 -12.62
C VAL A 56 1.68 5.68 -11.83
N ARG A 57 0.85 4.86 -11.17
CA ARG A 57 -0.30 5.31 -10.40
C ARG A 57 0.12 5.60 -8.97
N GLY A 58 0.21 6.88 -8.63
CA GLY A 58 0.45 7.34 -7.26
C GLY A 58 -0.80 7.21 -6.40
N PHE A 59 -0.60 6.84 -5.15
CA PHE A 59 -1.67 6.68 -4.17
C PHE A 59 -1.53 7.72 -3.04
N PRO A 60 -2.64 8.32 -2.57
CA PRO A 60 -2.60 9.34 -1.51
C PRO A 60 -1.88 8.90 -0.23
N ASP A 61 -1.97 7.60 0.10
CA ASP A 61 -1.37 7.02 1.31
C ASP A 61 0.08 6.58 1.12
N PHE A 62 0.61 6.75 -0.09
CA PHE A 62 1.99 6.44 -0.47
C PHE A 62 2.60 7.61 -1.26
N PRO A 63 2.55 8.84 -0.73
CA PRO A 63 2.89 10.04 -1.49
C PRO A 63 4.35 10.02 -1.98
N GLY A 64 4.54 10.34 -3.26
CA GLY A 64 5.86 10.44 -3.88
C GLY A 64 6.47 9.13 -4.34
N ALA A 65 5.94 7.99 -3.91
CA ALA A 65 6.37 6.68 -4.39
C ALA A 65 5.57 6.28 -5.63
N LEU A 66 6.24 5.67 -6.59
CA LEU A 66 5.67 5.02 -7.78
C LEU A 66 6.43 3.72 -7.98
N GLY A 67 5.99 2.89 -8.92
CA GLY A 67 6.77 1.72 -9.31
C GLY A 67 7.06 0.76 -8.14
N ALA A 68 8.24 0.16 -8.21
CA ALA A 68 8.76 -0.72 -7.18
C ALA A 68 8.80 -0.06 -5.79
N GLU A 69 9.15 1.22 -5.67
CA GLU A 69 9.14 1.91 -4.37
C GLU A 69 7.76 1.85 -3.72
N GLN A 70 6.71 2.11 -4.49
CA GLN A 70 5.36 2.10 -3.98
C GLN A 70 4.90 0.69 -3.60
N ALA A 71 5.15 -0.32 -4.46
CA ALA A 71 4.79 -1.70 -4.15
C ALA A 71 5.54 -2.25 -2.93
N ILE A 72 6.82 -1.90 -2.76
CA ILE A 72 7.60 -2.25 -1.58
C ILE A 72 7.03 -1.59 -0.33
N TRP A 73 6.72 -0.30 -0.40
CA TRP A 73 6.13 0.41 0.73
C TRP A 73 4.76 -0.19 1.10
N LYS A 74 3.91 -0.49 0.12
CA LYS A 74 2.62 -1.17 0.35
C LYS A 74 2.79 -2.51 1.06
N GLY A 75 3.69 -3.37 0.59
CA GLY A 75 3.90 -4.69 1.20
C GLY A 75 4.44 -4.63 2.63
N ALA A 76 5.31 -3.67 2.94
CA ALA A 76 5.75 -3.45 4.31
C ALA A 76 4.64 -2.86 5.20
N ALA A 77 3.87 -1.91 4.64
CA ALA A 77 2.78 -1.23 5.36
C ALA A 77 1.65 -2.18 5.76
N GLU A 78 1.48 -3.30 5.06
CA GLU A 78 0.49 -4.34 5.37
C GLU A 78 0.58 -4.86 6.81
N TRP A 79 1.78 -4.87 7.38
CA TRP A 79 2.00 -5.34 8.76
C TRP A 79 1.73 -4.29 9.83
N SER A 80 1.34 -3.07 9.45
CA SER A 80 1.14 -1.96 10.39
C SER A 80 -0.11 -2.13 11.26
N SER A 81 -0.10 -1.49 12.43
CA SER A 81 -1.13 -1.66 13.47
C SER A 81 -2.53 -1.25 13.01
N ALA A 82 -2.63 -0.27 12.12
CA ALA A 82 -3.89 0.28 11.62
C ALA A 82 -3.98 0.17 10.09
N ALA A 83 -5.20 0.09 9.57
CA ALA A 83 -5.47 0.16 8.14
C ALA A 83 -5.16 1.57 7.60
N ARG A 84 -4.48 1.61 6.46
CA ARG A 84 -4.44 2.73 5.53
C ARG A 84 -5.69 2.70 4.64
N SER A 85 -5.98 3.83 3.99
CA SER A 85 -7.05 3.93 2.99
C SER A 85 -6.90 2.84 1.91
N PRO A 86 -7.99 2.48 1.21
CA PRO A 86 -7.94 1.44 0.19
C PRO A 86 -6.80 1.65 -0.80
N SER A 87 -6.02 0.59 -0.99
CA SER A 87 -4.81 0.54 -1.82
C SER A 87 -5.04 0.82 -3.29
N GLY A 88 -6.31 1.04 -3.68
CA GLY A 88 -6.88 0.97 -5.03
C GLY A 88 -6.33 -0.17 -5.88
N GLY A 89 -5.82 -1.25 -5.31
CA GLY A 89 -5.70 -2.53 -5.99
C GLY A 89 -7.08 -3.14 -6.12
N ILE A 90 -7.29 -3.94 -7.16
CA ILE A 90 -8.60 -4.54 -7.43
C ILE A 90 -8.97 -5.62 -6.40
N ASP A 91 -7.95 -6.22 -5.75
CA ASP A 91 -8.10 -7.38 -4.85
C ASP A 91 -7.66 -7.10 -3.39
N GLN A 92 -7.24 -5.88 -3.05
CA GLN A 92 -6.82 -5.52 -1.69
C GLN A 92 -7.58 -4.27 -1.17
N PRO A 93 -8.69 -4.46 -0.43
CA PRO A 93 -9.57 -3.37 -0.02
C PRO A 93 -8.98 -2.44 1.04
N GLU A 94 -8.00 -2.90 1.82
CA GLU A 94 -7.24 -2.12 2.80
C GLU A 94 -5.79 -2.61 2.85
N ILE A 95 -4.85 -1.72 3.19
CA ILE A 95 -3.46 -2.10 3.52
C ILE A 95 -3.25 -1.87 5.01
N GLY A 96 -2.71 -2.86 5.72
CA GLY A 96 -2.42 -2.74 7.15
C GLY A 96 -3.32 -3.63 7.99
N ASN A 97 -3.67 -3.15 9.19
CA ASN A 97 -4.57 -3.84 10.13
C ASN A 97 -3.98 -5.12 10.74
N GLY A 98 -2.66 -5.18 10.92
CA GLY A 98 -1.98 -6.28 11.61
C GLY A 98 -2.30 -6.39 13.10
N GLY A 99 -2.87 -5.34 13.70
CA GLY A 99 -3.40 -5.40 15.08
C GLY A 99 -2.34 -5.67 16.15
N ALA A 100 -1.06 -5.40 15.88
CA ALA A 100 0.05 -5.53 16.82
C ALA A 100 0.62 -4.15 17.21
N ASN A 101 1.48 -4.10 18.23
CA ASN A 101 2.25 -2.90 18.57
C ASN A 101 3.42 -2.69 17.60
N PHE A 102 3.14 -2.64 16.29
CA PHE A 102 4.14 -2.53 15.25
C PHE A 102 3.64 -1.63 14.12
N ASP A 103 4.51 -0.72 13.66
CA ASP A 103 4.27 0.10 12.48
C ASP A 103 5.60 0.38 11.79
N VAL A 104 5.61 0.24 10.47
CA VAL A 104 6.77 0.56 9.63
C VAL A 104 6.82 2.05 9.33
N LEU A 105 8.03 2.61 9.23
CA LEU A 105 8.29 3.98 8.79
C LEU A 105 8.95 3.99 7.40
N TRP A 106 8.30 4.58 6.41
CA TRP A 106 8.95 4.83 5.12
C TRP A 106 10.01 5.93 5.21
N LEU A 107 11.22 5.65 4.72
CA LEU A 107 12.33 6.62 4.69
C LEU A 107 12.86 6.93 3.28
N GLY A 108 12.13 6.53 2.24
CA GLY A 108 12.48 6.84 0.86
C GLY A 108 13.64 6.00 0.32
N ASN A 109 14.42 6.58 -0.58
CA ASN A 109 15.44 5.86 -1.32
C ASN A 109 16.81 5.86 -0.62
N ALA A 110 17.54 4.75 -0.79
CA ALA A 110 18.95 4.62 -0.46
C ALA A 110 19.80 4.65 -1.75
N ASN A 111 21.07 5.04 -1.64
CA ASN A 111 22.00 5.09 -2.77
C ASN A 111 22.78 3.79 -3.02
N GLY A 112 22.38 2.69 -2.38
CA GLY A 112 23.02 1.40 -2.52
C GLY A 112 22.34 0.32 -1.68
N VAL A 113 22.80 -0.92 -1.83
CA VAL A 113 22.17 -2.11 -1.26
C VAL A 113 22.32 -2.28 0.26
N GLY A 114 23.28 -1.59 0.87
CA GLY A 114 23.60 -1.69 2.30
C GLY A 114 24.05 -3.07 2.79
N GLY A 115 24.33 -3.11 4.09
CA GLY A 115 24.58 -4.31 4.88
C GLY A 115 23.28 -4.94 5.38
N THR A 116 23.40 -6.03 6.14
CA THR A 116 22.26 -6.84 6.63
C THR A 116 21.40 -6.14 7.69
N ASN A 117 21.81 -4.96 8.15
CA ASN A 117 21.20 -4.22 9.26
C ASN A 117 20.71 -2.82 8.84
N ASP A 118 20.75 -2.52 7.54
CA ASP A 118 20.50 -1.18 7.02
C ASP A 118 19.03 -0.95 6.61
N ASN A 119 18.17 -1.98 6.70
CA ASN A 119 16.74 -1.94 6.37
C ASN A 119 16.47 -1.52 4.92
N ILE A 120 17.25 -2.07 3.99
CA ILE A 120 17.20 -1.74 2.57
C ILE A 120 16.66 -2.91 1.75
N VAL A 121 15.70 -2.60 0.87
CA VAL A 121 15.21 -3.49 -0.19
C VAL A 121 15.92 -3.17 -1.50
N SER A 122 16.35 -4.21 -2.22
CA SER A 122 17.01 -4.06 -3.54
C SER A 122 16.94 -5.34 -4.38
N ALA A 123 17.17 -5.22 -5.68
CA ALA A 123 17.36 -6.34 -6.59
C ALA A 123 18.79 -6.93 -6.55
N ILE A 124 18.92 -8.20 -6.89
CA ILE A 124 20.18 -8.92 -7.13
C ILE A 124 20.06 -9.84 -8.35
N ASN A 125 21.13 -9.90 -9.15
CA ASN A 125 21.11 -10.65 -10.42
C ASN A 125 21.62 -12.09 -10.30
N THR A 126 21.89 -12.56 -9.09
CA THR A 126 22.51 -13.88 -8.86
C THR A 126 21.84 -14.57 -7.69
N CYS A 127 20.85 -15.40 -8.01
CA CYS A 127 20.18 -16.27 -7.05
C CYS A 127 20.23 -17.73 -7.51
N GLY A 128 20.40 -18.64 -6.55
CA GLY A 128 20.35 -20.09 -6.79
C GLY A 128 18.95 -20.67 -6.57
N GLY A 129 18.69 -21.84 -7.14
CA GLY A 129 17.70 -22.80 -6.61
C GLY A 129 16.22 -22.38 -6.62
N GLY A 130 15.79 -21.49 -7.53
CA GLY A 130 14.38 -21.09 -7.62
C GLY A 130 13.92 -20.11 -6.55
N ILE A 131 14.84 -19.46 -5.83
CA ILE A 131 14.56 -18.42 -4.84
C ILE A 131 14.06 -17.15 -5.56
N ILE A 132 12.87 -16.67 -5.20
CA ILE A 132 12.23 -15.48 -5.79
C ILE A 132 12.76 -14.21 -5.12
N ALA A 133 12.77 -14.20 -3.80
CA ALA A 133 13.37 -13.17 -2.96
C ALA A 133 13.83 -13.83 -1.65
N PHE A 134 14.54 -13.07 -0.81
CA PHE A 134 14.90 -13.52 0.53
C PHE A 134 15.21 -12.35 1.46
N THR A 135 14.97 -12.60 2.74
CA THR A 135 15.37 -11.75 3.87
C THR A 135 16.62 -12.30 4.54
N GLU A 136 17.67 -11.49 4.65
CA GLU A 136 18.91 -11.88 5.31
C GLU A 136 18.77 -11.84 6.84
N THR A 137 19.16 -12.94 7.51
CA THR A 137 19.20 -13.06 8.97
C THR A 137 20.63 -12.88 9.50
N PRO A 138 20.84 -12.47 10.78
CA PRO A 138 19.85 -12.21 11.83
C PRO A 138 19.12 -10.88 11.68
N ILE A 139 17.88 -10.81 12.19
CA ILE A 139 16.98 -9.64 12.06
C ILE A 139 16.89 -8.75 13.31
N SER A 140 17.60 -9.08 14.39
CA SER A 140 17.44 -8.39 15.69
C SER A 140 17.99 -6.95 15.71
N ASN A 141 18.75 -6.54 14.70
CA ASN A 141 19.33 -5.20 14.59
C ASN A 141 19.18 -4.62 13.18
N GLY A 142 18.04 -4.89 12.57
CA GLY A 142 17.76 -4.53 11.18
C GLY A 142 17.85 -5.74 10.26
N TRP A 143 17.56 -5.51 8.99
CA TRP A 143 17.39 -6.55 7.98
C TRP A 143 17.83 -6.03 6.60
N LYS A 144 17.89 -6.93 5.62
CA LYS A 144 18.04 -6.59 4.20
C LYS A 144 17.26 -7.60 3.36
N ILE A 145 16.48 -7.10 2.41
CA ILE A 145 15.64 -7.92 1.53
C ILE A 145 16.18 -7.82 0.10
N ARG A 146 16.30 -8.95 -0.57
CA ARG A 146 16.86 -9.06 -1.92
C ARG A 146 15.90 -9.77 -2.88
N TYR A 147 15.58 -9.12 -3.99
CA TYR A 147 14.78 -9.68 -5.09
C TYR A 147 15.66 -10.29 -6.17
N CYS A 148 15.32 -11.48 -6.65
CA CYS A 148 16.11 -12.23 -7.64
C CYS A 148 15.74 -11.86 -9.09
N ASP A 149 15.99 -10.60 -9.46
CA ASP A 149 15.52 -9.93 -10.68
C ASP A 149 16.05 -10.48 -12.01
N ASN A 150 17.12 -11.29 -12.00
CA ASN A 150 17.64 -11.93 -13.22
C ASN A 150 17.02 -13.32 -13.49
N ASN A 151 16.41 -13.93 -12.47
CA ASN A 151 15.84 -15.28 -12.58
C ASN A 151 14.32 -15.22 -12.80
N PHE A 152 13.68 -14.12 -12.39
CA PHE A 152 12.24 -13.94 -12.42
C PHE A 152 11.91 -12.51 -12.83
N ALA A 153 10.80 -12.35 -13.54
CA ALA A 153 10.26 -11.04 -13.87
C ALA A 153 9.22 -10.65 -12.81
N PHE A 154 9.24 -9.39 -12.39
CA PHE A 154 8.30 -8.85 -11.42
C PHE A 154 7.38 -7.83 -12.09
N ALA A 155 6.23 -7.58 -11.47
CA ALA A 155 5.33 -6.50 -11.86
C ALA A 155 4.65 -5.94 -10.62
N ASP A 156 4.27 -4.66 -10.68
CA ASP A 156 3.76 -3.91 -9.53
C ASP A 156 2.38 -3.29 -9.76
N GLY A 157 1.67 -3.76 -10.78
CA GLY A 157 0.30 -3.35 -11.14
C GLY A 157 0.30 -2.20 -12.15
N PRO A 158 -0.74 -1.34 -12.21
CA PRO A 158 -1.94 -1.27 -11.36
C PRO A 158 -3.08 -2.23 -11.77
N ALA A 159 -2.95 -2.97 -12.87
CA ALA A 159 -3.85 -4.06 -13.22
C ALA A 159 -3.41 -5.38 -12.56
N ASN A 160 -4.23 -6.43 -12.68
CA ASN A 160 -3.86 -7.78 -12.26
C ASN A 160 -2.49 -8.18 -12.82
N ILE A 161 -1.65 -8.76 -11.97
CA ILE A 161 -0.38 -9.33 -12.39
C ILE A 161 -0.62 -10.49 -13.36
N SER A 162 -0.01 -10.42 -14.53
CA SER A 162 -0.07 -11.49 -15.52
C SER A 162 0.65 -12.75 -15.03
N THR A 163 0.25 -13.92 -15.53
CA THR A 163 0.75 -15.26 -15.14
C THR A 163 2.22 -15.53 -15.52
N ILE A 164 2.94 -14.53 -16.01
CA ILE A 164 4.37 -14.59 -16.33
C ILE A 164 5.23 -13.71 -15.41
N PHE A 165 4.61 -12.92 -14.53
CA PHE A 165 5.29 -12.05 -13.57
C PHE A 165 4.96 -12.47 -12.14
N PHE A 166 5.90 -12.26 -11.22
CA PHE A 166 5.63 -12.30 -9.78
C PHE A 166 5.15 -10.94 -9.29
N ASP A 167 4.19 -10.93 -8.37
CA ASP A 167 3.69 -9.69 -7.76
C ASP A 167 4.72 -9.11 -6.80
N LEU A 168 5.26 -7.92 -7.13
CA LEU A 168 6.33 -7.28 -6.36
C LEU A 168 5.86 -6.95 -4.94
N GLN A 169 4.61 -6.49 -4.80
CA GLN A 169 4.01 -6.15 -3.52
C GLN A 169 3.82 -7.39 -2.63
N GLY A 170 3.18 -8.46 -3.14
CA GLY A 170 2.95 -9.69 -2.37
C GLY A 170 4.24 -10.38 -1.95
N VAL A 171 5.25 -10.41 -2.83
CA VAL A 171 6.60 -10.87 -2.47
C VAL A 171 7.19 -9.99 -1.37
N MET A 172 6.99 -8.66 -1.41
CA MET A 172 7.46 -7.78 -0.33
C MET A 172 6.76 -8.10 0.98
N THR A 173 5.44 -8.30 0.96
CA THR A 173 4.66 -8.62 2.15
C THR A 173 5.19 -9.89 2.83
N HIS A 174 5.48 -10.94 2.04
CA HIS A 174 6.09 -12.18 2.53
C HIS A 174 7.47 -11.94 3.16
N GLU A 175 8.38 -11.31 2.43
CA GLU A 175 9.75 -11.10 2.91
C GLU A 175 9.79 -10.17 4.13
N TYR A 176 8.92 -9.15 4.17
CA TYR A 176 8.83 -8.31 5.34
C TYR A 176 8.40 -9.10 6.57
N GLY A 177 7.51 -10.08 6.46
CA GLY A 177 7.17 -10.97 7.58
C GLY A 177 8.40 -11.67 8.18
N HIS A 178 9.35 -12.11 7.36
CA HIS A 178 10.64 -12.59 7.85
C HIS A 178 11.46 -11.51 8.56
N ALA A 179 11.50 -10.28 8.03
CA ALA A 179 12.14 -9.14 8.68
C ALA A 179 11.51 -8.82 10.05
N LEU A 180 10.23 -9.18 10.24
CA LEU A 180 9.51 -9.05 11.51
C LEU A 180 9.76 -10.19 12.50
N GLY A 181 10.40 -11.28 12.07
CA GLY A 181 10.75 -12.43 12.90
C GLY A 181 9.86 -13.66 12.69
N LEU A 182 8.94 -13.61 11.71
CA LEU A 182 8.12 -14.75 11.33
C LEU A 182 8.93 -15.75 10.51
N GLY A 183 8.62 -17.03 10.70
CA GLY A 183 9.04 -18.09 9.79
C GLY A 183 7.93 -18.45 8.83
N HIS A 184 8.20 -19.43 7.99
CA HIS A 184 7.18 -19.93 7.08
C HIS A 184 6.00 -20.55 7.84
N SER A 185 4.79 -20.28 7.35
CA SER A 185 3.56 -20.91 7.82
C SER A 185 3.27 -22.19 7.04
N THR A 186 2.59 -23.15 7.69
CA THR A 186 2.01 -24.31 7.02
C THR A 186 0.54 -24.10 6.64
N CYS A 187 -0.04 -22.93 6.95
CA CYS A 187 -1.43 -22.59 6.64
C CYS A 187 -1.56 -22.25 5.14
N GLY A 188 -2.41 -23.00 4.43
CA GLY A 188 -2.72 -22.70 3.03
C GLY A 188 -3.39 -21.33 2.91
N GLY A 189 -2.80 -20.46 2.09
CA GLY A 189 -3.29 -19.08 1.89
C GLY A 189 -2.75 -18.06 2.89
N ALA A 190 -1.86 -18.44 3.80
CA ALA A 190 -1.10 -17.46 4.58
C ALA A 190 -0.08 -16.74 3.70
N THR A 191 0.14 -15.45 3.98
CA THR A 191 1.21 -14.68 3.33
C THR A 191 2.55 -15.34 3.58
N MET A 192 2.79 -15.89 4.77
CA MET A 192 4.04 -16.59 5.11
C MET A 192 4.14 -18.03 4.57
N LEU A 193 3.26 -18.47 3.66
CA LEU A 193 3.41 -19.77 3.00
C LEU A 193 4.65 -19.76 2.08
N PRO A 194 5.56 -20.77 2.12
CA PRO A 194 6.83 -20.77 1.38
C PRO A 194 6.68 -21.12 -0.11
N SER A 195 5.63 -20.64 -0.75
CA SER A 195 5.38 -20.87 -2.17
C SER A 195 4.67 -19.67 -2.76
N GLY A 196 5.28 -19.05 -3.77
CA GLY A 196 4.66 -18.06 -4.64
C GLY A 196 4.50 -18.61 -6.05
N SER A 197 3.48 -18.14 -6.77
CA SER A 197 3.28 -18.46 -8.19
C SER A 197 3.16 -17.16 -9.00
N PRO A 198 3.68 -17.13 -10.25
CA PRO A 198 3.43 -16.01 -11.14
C PRO A 198 1.94 -15.72 -11.31
N GLY A 199 1.57 -14.43 -11.32
CA GLY A 199 0.18 -13.96 -11.36
C GLY A 199 -0.61 -14.10 -10.07
N SER A 200 -0.02 -14.64 -9.00
CA SER A 200 -0.64 -14.61 -7.67
C SER A 200 -0.51 -13.22 -7.07
N GLU A 201 -1.63 -12.70 -6.56
CA GLU A 201 -1.71 -11.48 -5.75
C GLU A 201 -2.21 -11.79 -4.31
N ALA A 202 -2.40 -13.08 -3.99
CA ALA A 202 -2.98 -13.52 -2.72
C ALA A 202 -2.10 -13.16 -1.52
N GLU A 203 -0.79 -13.04 -1.73
CA GLU A 203 0.19 -12.75 -0.70
C GLU A 203 0.19 -11.27 -0.26
N ARG A 204 -0.51 -10.38 -0.98
CA ARG A 204 -0.59 -8.95 -0.63
C ARG A 204 -1.22 -8.70 0.74
N SER A 205 -2.18 -9.54 1.16
CA SER A 205 -2.97 -9.36 2.37
C SER A 205 -2.65 -10.40 3.43
N ILE A 206 -2.31 -9.97 4.64
CA ILE A 206 -1.96 -10.89 5.73
C ILE A 206 -3.16 -11.72 6.21
N SER A 207 -2.94 -13.01 6.44
CA SER A 207 -3.97 -13.91 6.96
C SER A 207 -4.11 -13.83 8.48
N PRO A 208 -5.18 -14.39 9.07
CA PRO A 208 -5.29 -14.52 10.53
C PRO A 208 -4.12 -15.26 11.19
N ASP A 209 -3.49 -16.22 10.50
CA ASP A 209 -2.31 -16.93 11.04
C ASP A 209 -1.08 -16.02 11.11
N ASP A 210 -0.89 -15.19 10.08
CA ASP A 210 0.18 -14.18 10.01
C ASP A 210 0.00 -13.11 11.11
N ILE A 211 -1.24 -12.63 11.30
CA ILE A 211 -1.62 -11.68 12.36
C ILE A 211 -1.32 -12.27 13.75
N ASN A 212 -1.69 -13.53 13.99
CA ASN A 212 -1.40 -14.21 15.26
C ASN A 212 0.11 -14.28 15.53
N GLY A 213 0.91 -14.58 14.50
CA GLY A 213 2.37 -14.58 14.60
C GLY A 213 2.93 -13.18 14.91
N LEU A 214 2.44 -12.15 14.24
CA LEU A 214 2.85 -10.77 14.47
C LEU A 214 2.55 -10.33 15.92
N GLN A 215 1.33 -10.61 16.38
CA GLN A 215 0.90 -10.30 17.75
C GLN A 215 1.65 -11.13 18.80
N PHE A 216 2.08 -12.34 18.46
CA PHE A 216 2.95 -13.13 19.32
C PHE A 216 4.32 -12.46 19.54
N ILE A 217 4.90 -11.86 18.50
CA ILE A 217 6.22 -11.21 18.57
C ILE A 217 6.14 -9.81 19.20
N TYR A 218 5.18 -8.98 18.76
CA TYR A 218 5.13 -7.56 19.14
C TYR A 218 4.07 -7.24 20.21
N GLY A 219 3.24 -8.21 20.58
CA GLY A 219 2.06 -8.02 21.41
C GLY A 219 0.90 -7.46 20.62
N ALA A 220 -0.32 -7.87 20.97
CA ALA A 220 -1.55 -7.26 20.44
C ALA A 220 -1.57 -5.75 20.71
N MET A 221 -2.15 -4.99 19.77
CA MET A 221 -2.19 -3.53 19.82
C MET A 221 -2.79 -3.05 21.14
N SER A 222 -2.00 -2.27 21.88
CA SER A 222 -2.38 -1.76 23.19
C SER A 222 -3.13 -0.43 23.06
N GLY A 223 -4.15 -0.24 23.91
CA GLY A 223 -4.87 1.04 23.98
C GLY A 223 -4.05 2.22 24.51
N ILE A 224 -2.84 1.98 25.00
CA ILE A 224 -1.90 3.05 25.41
C ILE A 224 -0.96 3.49 24.29
N LYS A 225 -0.92 2.76 23.16
CA LYS A 225 -0.08 3.10 22.03
C LYS A 225 -0.51 4.47 21.49
N PRO A 226 0.42 5.41 21.21
CA PRO A 226 0.03 6.67 20.62
C PRO A 226 -0.58 6.43 19.24
N VAL A 227 -1.56 7.24 18.86
CA VAL A 227 -2.25 7.12 17.56
C VAL A 227 -2.36 8.49 16.92
N ILE A 228 -1.88 8.61 15.69
CA ILE A 228 -2.10 9.76 14.82
C ILE A 228 -3.41 9.53 14.08
N SER A 229 -4.34 10.47 14.25
CA SER A 229 -5.66 10.47 13.60
C SER A 229 -5.74 11.40 12.41
N ASN A 230 -4.95 12.48 12.41
CA ASN A 230 -4.92 13.44 11.31
C ASN A 230 -3.61 14.24 11.32
N VAL A 231 -3.26 14.77 10.15
CA VAL A 231 -2.13 15.67 9.93
C VAL A 231 -2.60 16.84 9.07
N SER A 232 -2.20 18.05 9.44
CA SER A 232 -2.43 19.24 8.64
C SER A 232 -1.18 20.11 8.59
N THR A 233 -0.97 20.81 7.48
CA THR A 233 0.20 21.66 7.28
C THR A 233 -0.21 23.09 6.97
N ALA A 234 0.38 24.05 7.68
CA ALA A 234 0.11 25.47 7.48
C ALA A 234 1.32 26.32 7.89
N GLY A 235 1.71 27.26 7.03
CA GLY A 235 2.77 28.23 7.34
C GLY A 235 4.12 27.60 7.70
N GLY A 236 4.52 26.51 7.03
CA GLY A 236 5.76 25.78 7.30
C GLY A 236 5.74 24.91 8.57
N ASN A 237 4.59 24.80 9.24
CA ASN A 237 4.39 23.92 10.38
C ASN A 237 3.49 22.76 10.01
N ILE A 238 3.69 21.64 10.71
CA ILE A 238 2.81 20.48 10.71
C ILE A 238 2.12 20.40 12.07
N THR A 239 0.81 20.19 12.06
CA THR A 239 0.00 19.89 13.24
C THR A 239 -0.51 18.46 13.12
N ILE A 240 -0.10 17.64 14.08
CA ILE A 240 -0.41 16.22 14.21
C ILE A 240 -1.45 16.10 15.33
N THR A 241 -2.64 15.58 15.01
CA THR A 241 -3.68 15.34 16.01
C THR A 241 -3.92 13.86 16.22
N GLY A 242 -4.20 13.48 17.45
CA GLY A 242 -4.21 12.07 17.84
C GLY A 242 -4.57 11.85 19.29
N THR A 243 -4.09 10.74 19.83
CA THR A 243 -4.25 10.37 21.23
C THR A 243 -2.98 9.69 21.75
N GLY A 244 -2.80 9.72 23.07
CA GLY A 244 -1.72 8.97 23.73
C GLY A 244 -0.34 9.59 23.57
N PHE A 245 -0.20 10.83 23.13
CA PHE A 245 1.10 11.52 23.11
C PHE A 245 1.51 11.94 24.53
N ASP A 246 2.80 11.90 24.84
CA ASP A 246 3.28 12.36 26.15
C ASP A 246 2.95 13.85 26.34
N ALA A 247 2.40 14.21 27.50
CA ALA A 247 2.15 15.61 27.83
C ALA A 247 3.45 16.40 28.05
N ALA A 248 4.51 15.71 28.51
CA ALA A 248 5.83 16.30 28.70
C ALA A 248 6.57 16.46 27.37
N ALA A 249 7.64 17.26 27.38
CA ALA A 249 8.55 17.45 26.25
C ALA A 249 9.47 16.24 26.05
N THR A 250 8.88 15.07 25.83
CA THR A 250 9.58 13.77 25.70
C THR A 250 9.27 13.06 24.39
N ASN A 251 8.30 13.55 23.61
CA ASN A 251 8.00 12.98 22.31
C ASN A 251 9.11 13.29 21.29
N GLU A 252 9.25 12.40 20.33
CA GLU A 252 9.98 12.63 19.09
C GLU A 252 8.99 12.63 17.93
N VAL A 253 9.14 13.56 16.98
CA VAL A 253 8.41 13.54 15.70
C VAL A 253 9.37 13.08 14.63
N TRP A 254 9.02 11.99 13.94
CA TRP A 254 9.83 11.36 12.91
C TRP A 254 9.21 11.60 11.55
N PHE A 255 10.05 11.92 10.56
CA PHE A 255 9.65 12.18 9.19
C PHE A 255 10.47 11.32 8.22
N THR A 256 9.85 11.00 7.09
CA THR A 256 10.57 10.57 5.88
C THR A 256 11.60 11.60 5.46
N ASN A 257 12.75 11.12 4.97
CA ASN A 257 13.79 11.98 4.42
C ASN A 257 13.43 12.40 2.99
N GLY A 258 13.58 13.69 2.67
CA GLY A 258 13.34 14.20 1.32
C GLY A 258 14.47 13.93 0.32
N SER A 259 15.61 13.42 0.78
CA SER A 259 16.77 13.12 -0.06
C SER A 259 17.07 11.63 -0.12
N VAL A 260 17.71 11.19 -1.21
CA VAL A 260 18.33 9.86 -1.27
C VAL A 260 19.42 9.77 -0.21
N THR A 261 19.34 8.77 0.67
CA THR A 261 20.24 8.63 1.83
C THR A 261 21.36 7.63 1.59
N GLY A 262 22.45 7.75 2.36
CA GLY A 262 23.52 6.76 2.40
C GLY A 262 23.11 5.47 3.11
N THR A 263 23.72 4.34 2.77
CA THR A 263 23.26 3.02 3.22
C THR A 263 23.22 2.82 4.74
N SER A 264 24.20 3.31 5.49
CA SER A 264 24.29 3.05 6.95
C SER A 264 24.04 4.29 7.82
N ALA A 265 23.41 5.32 7.25
CA ALA A 265 22.97 6.49 7.99
C ALA A 265 21.58 6.24 8.61
N ASP A 266 21.35 6.69 9.84
CA ASP A 266 19.99 6.85 10.36
C ASP A 266 19.29 7.91 9.51
N ALA A 267 18.48 7.45 8.56
CA ALA A 267 17.84 8.29 7.56
C ALA A 267 16.67 9.10 8.13
N ARG A 268 16.20 8.81 9.35
CA ARG A 268 15.07 9.50 9.97
C ARG A 268 15.39 10.97 10.19
N VAL A 269 14.50 11.83 9.72
CA VAL A 269 14.49 13.23 10.11
C VAL A 269 13.69 13.34 11.40
N ARG A 270 14.27 13.91 12.45
CA ARG A 270 13.69 13.90 13.80
C ARG A 270 13.67 15.27 14.46
N ILE A 271 12.61 15.51 15.21
CA ILE A 271 12.53 16.59 16.18
C ILE A 271 12.37 15.94 17.56
N PHE A 272 13.26 16.28 18.49
CA PHE A 272 13.27 15.72 19.84
C PHE A 272 12.63 16.67 20.85
N ASN A 273 12.28 16.12 22.01
CA ASN A 273 11.80 16.87 23.17
C ASN A 273 10.56 17.71 22.85
N VAL A 274 9.62 17.12 22.12
CA VAL A 274 8.38 17.78 21.69
C VAL A 274 7.32 17.55 22.75
N ALA A 275 6.72 18.61 23.28
CA ALA A 275 5.57 18.52 24.17
C ALA A 275 4.28 18.45 23.35
N SER A 276 3.33 17.64 23.81
CA SER A 276 1.97 17.70 23.28
C SER A 276 1.14 18.75 24.02
N THR A 277 0.05 19.15 23.39
CA THR A 277 -0.99 20.03 23.94
C THR A 277 -2.33 19.30 23.94
N GLY A 278 -3.37 19.92 24.51
CA GLY A 278 -4.71 19.32 24.56
C GLY A 278 -4.77 18.01 25.36
N GLY A 279 -3.87 17.83 26.33
CA GLY A 279 -3.82 16.62 27.16
C GLY A 279 -3.34 15.37 26.41
N GLY A 280 -2.35 15.48 25.52
CA GLY A 280 -1.82 14.32 24.78
C GLY A 280 -2.47 14.12 23.40
N THR A 281 -3.10 15.15 22.84
CA THR A 281 -3.92 15.02 21.62
C THR A 281 -3.43 15.84 20.42
N SER A 282 -2.49 16.75 20.62
CA SER A 282 -1.98 17.60 19.53
C SER A 282 -0.50 17.93 19.68
N ILE A 283 0.26 17.78 18.61
CA ILE A 283 1.65 18.21 18.48
C ILE A 283 1.77 19.14 17.27
N THR A 284 2.34 20.32 17.46
CA THR A 284 2.67 21.23 16.34
C THR A 284 4.17 21.51 16.34
N VAL A 285 4.82 21.27 15.21
CA VAL A 285 6.25 21.49 15.02
C VAL A 285 6.53 22.15 13.67
N ALA A 286 7.67 22.85 13.56
CA ALA A 286 8.16 23.33 12.28
C ALA A 286 8.62 22.14 11.42
N ILE A 287 8.28 22.15 10.13
CA ILE A 287 8.68 21.10 9.19
C ILE A 287 10.19 21.25 8.93
N PRO A 288 11.03 20.25 9.24
CA PRO A 288 12.46 20.33 8.95
C PRO A 288 12.73 20.40 7.44
N ALA A 289 13.72 21.19 7.02
CA ALA A 289 14.04 21.34 5.60
C ALA A 289 14.48 20.04 4.90
N SER A 290 14.94 19.04 5.65
CA SER A 290 15.31 17.72 5.14
C SER A 290 14.15 16.74 5.10
N ALA A 291 12.98 17.09 5.64
CA ALA A 291 11.80 16.23 5.61
C ALA A 291 11.19 16.22 4.20
N GLY A 292 10.75 15.05 3.75
CA GLY A 292 10.09 14.86 2.45
C GLY A 292 8.69 14.27 2.61
N MET A 293 7.97 14.22 1.49
CA MET A 293 6.71 13.47 1.43
C MET A 293 6.95 12.00 1.79
N GLY A 294 5.99 11.41 2.51
CA GLY A 294 6.15 10.07 3.04
C GLY A 294 5.26 9.84 4.26
N ASP A 295 5.85 9.31 5.32
CA ASP A 295 5.23 9.08 6.61
C ASP A 295 5.69 10.11 7.67
N VAL A 296 4.78 10.42 8.59
CA VAL A 296 5.09 11.02 9.89
C VAL A 296 4.69 10.07 11.01
N MET A 297 5.52 10.01 12.06
CA MET A 297 5.25 9.24 13.28
C MET A 297 5.57 10.06 14.53
N VAL A 298 4.88 9.74 15.62
CA VAL A 298 5.19 10.24 16.96
C VAL A 298 5.68 9.08 17.81
N LYS A 299 6.85 9.25 18.41
CA LYS A 299 7.42 8.30 19.34
C LYS A 299 7.45 8.92 20.74
N ASN A 300 6.78 8.29 21.69
CA ASN A 300 6.78 8.71 23.09
C ASN A 300 8.13 8.39 23.76
N ALA A 301 8.28 8.79 25.02
CA ALA A 301 9.38 8.37 25.86
C ALA A 301 9.46 6.84 25.95
N GLY A 302 10.68 6.30 25.97
CA GLY A 302 10.91 4.86 26.09
C GLY A 302 11.42 4.23 24.80
N GLY A 303 11.10 2.94 24.65
CA GLY A 303 11.61 2.06 23.61
C GLY A 303 10.85 0.74 23.49
N MET A 304 9.69 0.62 24.15
CA MET A 304 8.77 -0.50 23.99
C MET A 304 8.03 -0.37 22.67
N ASN A 305 7.50 -1.50 22.19
CA ASN A 305 6.67 -1.55 20.99
C ASN A 305 5.43 -0.63 21.06
N THR A 306 4.93 -0.38 22.27
CA THR A 306 3.80 0.52 22.55
C THR A 306 4.15 2.00 22.47
N ASP A 307 5.41 2.37 22.34
CA ASP A 307 5.85 3.78 22.45
C ASP A 307 5.87 4.48 21.08
N LEU A 308 5.48 3.82 20.00
CA LEU A 308 5.52 4.35 18.64
C LEU A 308 4.12 4.40 18.02
N SER A 309 3.80 5.52 17.36
CA SER A 309 2.48 5.70 16.75
C SER A 309 2.30 4.86 15.49
N ASN A 310 1.09 4.85 14.93
CA ASN A 310 0.94 4.47 13.52
C ASN A 310 1.72 5.46 12.63
N ALA A 311 2.20 4.97 11.49
CA ALA A 311 2.71 5.82 10.44
C ALA A 311 1.54 6.49 9.71
N PHE A 312 1.62 7.81 9.56
CA PHE A 312 0.59 8.60 8.92
C PHE A 312 1.13 9.24 7.63
N PRO A 313 0.53 8.96 6.46
CA PRO A 313 1.01 9.50 5.20
C PRO A 313 0.79 11.01 5.10
N THR A 314 1.77 11.73 4.55
CA THR A 314 1.70 13.18 4.39
C THR A 314 2.56 13.67 3.23
N THR A 315 2.07 14.67 2.51
CA THR A 315 2.87 15.40 1.51
C THR A 315 3.65 16.56 2.13
N LEU A 316 3.53 16.79 3.45
CA LEU A 316 4.08 17.97 4.14
C LEU A 316 3.63 19.33 3.58
N GLY A 317 2.50 19.35 2.85
CA GLY A 317 2.04 20.55 2.16
C GLY A 317 2.77 20.83 0.84
N GLU A 318 3.67 19.92 0.42
CA GLU A 318 4.19 19.91 -0.95
C GLU A 318 3.04 19.70 -1.94
N PRO A 319 3.15 20.23 -3.17
CA PRO A 319 2.10 20.13 -4.16
C PRO A 319 1.66 18.69 -4.34
N LEU A 320 0.34 18.43 -4.33
CA LEU A 320 -0.20 17.11 -4.68
C LEU A 320 0.38 16.71 -6.05
N PHE A 321 1.09 15.60 -6.19
CA PHE A 321 1.66 15.16 -7.49
C PHE A 321 0.63 14.52 -8.43
N GLY A 322 -0.64 14.56 -8.03
CA GLY A 322 -1.75 13.93 -8.71
C GLY A 322 -1.93 12.52 -8.17
N ALA A 323 -3.18 12.05 -8.15
CA ALA A 323 -3.49 10.68 -7.74
C ALA A 323 -4.51 10.10 -8.70
N SER A 324 -4.39 8.81 -8.97
CA SER A 324 -5.46 8.05 -9.59
C SER A 324 -5.83 6.90 -8.64
N VAL A 325 -7.12 6.75 -8.41
CA VAL A 325 -7.95 5.86 -7.58
C VAL A 325 -8.74 4.74 -8.28
N PHE A 326 -8.35 3.47 -8.41
CA PHE A 326 -9.18 2.45 -9.04
C PHE A 326 -10.51 2.36 -8.31
N THR A 327 -11.57 2.33 -9.08
CA THR A 327 -12.94 2.24 -8.60
C THR A 327 -13.73 1.35 -9.55
N ASN A 328 -14.47 0.38 -9.03
CA ASN A 328 -15.25 -0.53 -9.86
C ASN A 328 -16.68 -0.72 -9.40
N GLY A 329 -17.28 0.26 -8.73
CA GLY A 329 -18.66 0.16 -8.24
C GLY A 329 -18.88 -1.12 -7.42
N SER A 330 -19.76 -2.00 -7.89
CA SER A 330 -20.04 -3.31 -7.27
C SER A 330 -19.05 -4.43 -7.66
N GLY A 331 -18.06 -4.14 -8.51
CA GLY A 331 -17.11 -5.10 -9.07
C GLY A 331 -17.57 -5.76 -10.36
N SER A 332 -18.68 -5.33 -10.94
CA SER A 332 -19.32 -6.00 -12.08
C SER A 332 -18.75 -5.64 -13.45
N ASN A 333 -18.06 -4.50 -13.58
CA ASN A 333 -17.37 -4.17 -14.85
C ASN A 333 -16.02 -4.89 -14.95
N PRO A 334 -15.60 -5.26 -16.17
CA PRO A 334 -14.24 -5.74 -16.41
C PRO A 334 -13.18 -4.66 -16.10
N ALA A 335 -12.05 -5.10 -15.53
CA ALA A 335 -10.89 -4.26 -15.27
C ALA A 335 -10.07 -4.03 -16.57
N CYS A 336 -10.64 -3.25 -17.49
CA CYS A 336 -10.07 -2.96 -18.81
C CYS A 336 -9.66 -1.50 -19.04
N PHE A 337 -9.69 -0.66 -18.00
CA PHE A 337 -9.27 0.75 -18.08
C PHE A 337 -8.23 1.06 -17.02
N MET A 338 -7.21 1.84 -17.38
CA MET A 338 -6.25 2.36 -16.41
C MET A 338 -5.52 3.61 -16.91
N SER A 339 -5.08 4.46 -15.99
CA SER A 339 -4.10 5.51 -16.29
C SER A 339 -2.68 4.96 -16.39
N THR A 340 -1.88 5.59 -17.25
CA THR A 340 -0.46 5.30 -17.48
C THR A 340 0.44 6.53 -17.27
N SER A 341 -0.10 7.60 -16.69
CA SER A 341 0.69 8.66 -16.03
C SER A 341 -0.13 9.33 -14.93
N LEU A 342 0.53 10.14 -14.10
CA LEU A 342 -0.17 10.92 -13.08
C LEU A 342 -0.97 12.08 -13.71
N PRO A 343 -2.17 12.38 -13.17
CA PRO A 343 -2.99 13.49 -13.61
C PRO A 343 -2.41 14.81 -13.07
N GLN A 344 -1.54 15.45 -13.84
CA GLN A 344 -0.84 16.68 -13.44
C GLN A 344 -1.21 17.87 -14.33
N LEU A 345 -1.35 19.05 -13.71
CA LEU A 345 -1.61 20.31 -14.40
C LEU A 345 -0.50 20.60 -15.41
N GLY A 346 -0.85 20.76 -16.68
CA GLY A 346 0.08 21.06 -17.76
C GLY A 346 0.89 19.87 -18.30
N GLN A 347 0.71 18.66 -17.77
CA GLN A 347 1.40 17.46 -18.26
C GLN A 347 0.41 16.51 -18.97
N PRO A 348 0.90 15.67 -19.90
CA PRO A 348 0.07 14.60 -20.47
C PRO A 348 -0.40 13.62 -19.39
N PHE A 349 -1.72 13.55 -19.20
CA PHE A 349 -2.39 12.48 -18.49
C PHE A 349 -2.73 11.37 -19.48
N ASN A 350 -1.93 10.32 -19.47
CA ASN A 350 -2.00 9.18 -20.36
C ASN A 350 -2.86 8.10 -19.71
N MET A 351 -3.63 7.42 -20.53
CA MET A 351 -4.55 6.35 -20.15
C MET A 351 -4.56 5.29 -21.23
N GLN A 352 -5.10 4.12 -20.91
CA GLN A 352 -5.31 3.05 -21.88
C GLN A 352 -6.59 2.28 -21.59
N VAL A 353 -7.16 1.71 -22.65
CA VAL A 353 -8.27 0.77 -22.58
C VAL A 353 -7.84 -0.53 -23.25
N ASP A 354 -7.94 -1.65 -22.54
CA ASP A 354 -7.70 -2.98 -23.10
C ASP A 354 -9.00 -3.53 -23.74
N ALA A 355 -9.03 -3.53 -25.06
CA ALA A 355 -10.14 -4.03 -25.85
C ALA A 355 -10.07 -5.53 -26.19
N SER A 356 -9.02 -6.25 -25.76
CA SER A 356 -8.82 -7.66 -26.08
C SER A 356 -9.95 -8.57 -25.57
N GLY A 357 -10.56 -8.20 -24.44
CA GLY A 357 -11.70 -8.90 -23.86
C GLY A 357 -13.07 -8.57 -24.47
N HIS A 358 -13.15 -7.69 -25.47
CA HIS A 358 -14.44 -7.25 -26.01
C HIS A 358 -15.14 -8.38 -26.81
N PRO A 359 -16.43 -8.68 -26.53
CA PRO A 359 -17.18 -9.70 -27.27
C PRO A 359 -17.27 -9.39 -28.77
N GLY A 360 -16.67 -10.24 -29.60
CA GLY A 360 -16.67 -10.08 -31.06
C GLY A 360 -15.66 -9.06 -31.61
N GLY A 361 -14.79 -8.51 -30.75
CA GLY A 361 -13.79 -7.49 -31.10
C GLY A 361 -14.36 -6.08 -31.10
N ALA A 362 -13.65 -5.13 -30.48
CA ALA A 362 -14.07 -3.74 -30.43
C ALA A 362 -13.78 -3.03 -31.77
N GLY A 363 -14.72 -2.20 -32.23
CA GLY A 363 -14.49 -1.28 -33.35
C GLY A 363 -13.91 0.06 -32.90
N PHE A 364 -14.29 0.52 -31.70
CA PHE A 364 -13.68 1.66 -31.03
C PHE A 364 -13.71 1.49 -29.52
N SER A 365 -12.85 2.24 -28.84
CA SER A 365 -12.84 2.37 -27.38
C SER A 365 -12.79 3.85 -27.01
N GLY A 366 -12.83 4.14 -25.71
CA GLY A 366 -12.71 5.51 -25.25
C GLY A 366 -12.75 5.67 -23.74
N VAL A 367 -12.66 6.92 -23.30
CA VAL A 367 -12.66 7.31 -21.88
C VAL A 367 -13.60 8.48 -21.65
N LEU A 368 -14.46 8.34 -20.65
CA LEU A 368 -15.34 9.38 -20.11
C LEU A 368 -14.66 10.01 -18.90
N VAL A 369 -14.55 11.34 -18.82
CA VAL A 369 -13.96 12.03 -17.65
C VAL A 369 -14.92 13.10 -17.15
N TYR A 370 -15.40 12.95 -15.92
CA TYR A 370 -16.41 13.80 -15.29
C TYR A 370 -16.00 14.21 -13.89
N ALA A 371 -16.46 15.36 -13.38
CA ALA A 371 -16.10 15.83 -12.05
C ALA A 371 -16.63 14.94 -10.91
N GLY A 372 -17.77 14.27 -11.12
CA GLY A 372 -18.42 13.40 -10.14
C GLY A 372 -18.46 11.94 -10.54
N SER A 373 -18.60 11.07 -9.54
CA SER A 373 -18.86 9.64 -9.69
C SER A 373 -20.35 9.31 -9.54
N ALA A 374 -20.76 8.18 -10.09
CA ALA A 374 -22.09 7.60 -9.94
C ALA A 374 -21.99 6.07 -9.84
N LEU A 375 -23.11 5.39 -9.59
CA LEU A 375 -23.22 3.93 -9.73
C LEU A 375 -24.59 3.64 -10.33
N ILE A 376 -24.65 3.56 -11.66
CA ILE A 376 -25.90 3.38 -12.40
C ILE A 376 -25.78 2.12 -13.27
N PRO A 377 -26.46 1.01 -12.90
CA PRO A 377 -26.49 -0.19 -13.72
C PRO A 377 -27.20 0.06 -15.05
N ILE A 378 -26.55 -0.28 -16.16
CA ILE A 378 -27.09 -0.23 -17.51
C ILE A 378 -26.76 -1.52 -18.28
N ALA A 379 -27.32 -1.68 -19.49
CA ALA A 379 -27.09 -2.88 -20.30
C ALA A 379 -25.62 -3.14 -20.66
N ALA A 380 -24.78 -2.10 -20.67
CA ALA A 380 -23.36 -2.16 -20.97
C ALA A 380 -22.46 -2.41 -19.74
N GLY A 381 -23.04 -2.54 -18.54
CA GLY A 381 -22.31 -2.56 -17.26
C GLY A 381 -22.77 -1.44 -16.33
N GLU A 382 -21.99 -1.16 -15.29
CA GLU A 382 -22.22 -0.03 -14.38
C GLU A 382 -21.59 1.25 -14.91
N LEU A 383 -22.38 2.31 -15.05
CA LEU A 383 -21.88 3.65 -15.32
C LEU A 383 -21.38 4.27 -14.01
N LEU A 384 -20.08 4.53 -13.95
CA LEU A 384 -19.36 4.97 -12.76
C LEU A 384 -19.08 6.48 -12.74
N VAL A 385 -19.32 7.17 -13.86
CA VAL A 385 -19.25 8.63 -13.97
C VAL A 385 -20.62 9.28 -13.79
N ASN A 386 -20.65 10.45 -13.15
CA ASN A 386 -21.86 11.27 -13.04
C ASN A 386 -22.00 12.17 -14.27
N LEU A 387 -22.83 11.77 -15.23
CA LEU A 387 -23.09 12.55 -16.45
C LEU A 387 -23.79 13.90 -16.21
N GLY A 388 -24.36 14.12 -15.02
CA GLY A 388 -24.92 15.42 -14.62
C GLY A 388 -23.88 16.38 -14.03
N SER A 389 -22.66 15.90 -13.77
CA SER A 389 -21.54 16.73 -13.32
C SER A 389 -20.78 17.35 -14.51
N PRO A 390 -19.96 18.39 -14.28
CA PRO A 390 -19.12 18.95 -15.34
C PRO A 390 -18.29 17.88 -16.05
N GLN A 391 -18.37 17.87 -17.38
CA GLN A 391 -17.55 17.01 -18.22
C GLN A 391 -16.17 17.65 -18.39
N TYR A 392 -15.12 16.89 -18.05
CA TYR A 392 -13.73 17.31 -18.23
C TYR A 392 -13.11 16.70 -19.49
N GLY A 393 -13.63 15.58 -19.98
CA GLY A 393 -13.11 14.94 -21.18
C GLY A 393 -14.03 13.86 -21.74
N PHE A 394 -13.96 13.67 -23.05
CA PHE A 394 -14.49 12.51 -23.74
C PHE A 394 -13.53 12.17 -24.88
N LEU A 395 -12.82 11.06 -24.71
CA LEU A 395 -11.80 10.59 -25.64
C LEU A 395 -12.33 9.34 -26.34
N ILE A 396 -12.17 9.26 -27.66
CA ILE A 396 -12.64 8.13 -28.46
C ILE A 396 -11.68 7.90 -29.62
N GLY A 397 -11.39 6.64 -29.92
CA GLY A 397 -10.48 6.27 -31.00
C GLY A 397 -10.82 4.90 -31.59
N PRO A 398 -10.39 4.61 -32.84
CA PRO A 398 -10.54 3.28 -33.40
C PRO A 398 -9.79 2.26 -32.54
N SER A 399 -10.37 1.07 -32.37
CA SER A 399 -9.74 0.02 -31.59
C SER A 399 -9.02 -0.98 -32.50
N GLY A 400 -7.81 -1.38 -32.10
CA GLY A 400 -7.09 -2.48 -32.72
C GLY A 400 -7.50 -3.87 -32.20
N GLY A 401 -8.41 -3.93 -31.22
CA GLY A 401 -8.73 -5.16 -30.49
C GLY A 401 -7.69 -5.56 -29.43
N GLY A 402 -6.86 -4.60 -28.99
CA GLY A 402 -5.83 -4.78 -27.96
C GLY A 402 -5.76 -3.54 -27.06
N ILE A 403 -4.55 -3.12 -26.68
CA ILE A 403 -4.37 -1.90 -25.88
C ILE A 403 -4.53 -0.65 -26.75
N ASP A 404 -5.54 0.15 -26.45
CA ASP A 404 -5.81 1.42 -27.12
C ASP A 404 -5.40 2.60 -26.20
N PRO A 405 -4.40 3.41 -26.58
CA PRO A 405 -3.89 4.50 -25.75
C PRO A 405 -4.70 5.80 -25.93
N TYR A 406 -4.82 6.56 -24.84
CA TYR A 406 -5.49 7.85 -24.77
C TYR A 406 -4.62 8.86 -24.01
N SER A 407 -4.72 10.14 -24.36
CA SER A 407 -4.00 11.20 -23.64
C SER A 407 -4.81 12.48 -23.63
N VAL A 408 -4.79 13.18 -22.50
CA VAL A 408 -5.35 14.53 -22.34
C VAL A 408 -4.39 15.35 -21.47
N THR A 409 -4.29 16.65 -21.71
CA THR A 409 -3.43 17.53 -20.90
C THR A 409 -4.32 18.44 -20.06
N PRO A 410 -4.42 18.23 -18.73
CA PRO A 410 -5.10 19.16 -17.84
C PRO A 410 -4.50 20.57 -17.98
N VAL A 411 -5.35 21.59 -17.96
CA VAL A 411 -4.90 22.99 -18.10
C VAL A 411 -3.92 23.33 -16.98
N ALA A 412 -2.81 24.00 -17.31
CA ALA A 412 -1.82 24.48 -16.36
C ALA A 412 -2.34 25.69 -15.53
N ASN A 413 -3.41 25.51 -14.77
CA ASN A 413 -4.00 26.52 -13.90
C ASN A 413 -4.03 26.02 -12.44
N PRO A 414 -3.26 26.64 -11.52
CA PRO A 414 -3.17 26.24 -10.12
C PRO A 414 -4.51 26.22 -9.35
N SER A 415 -5.55 26.92 -9.83
CA SER A 415 -6.88 26.88 -9.19
C SER A 415 -7.55 25.50 -9.26
N PHE A 416 -7.05 24.59 -10.11
CA PHE A 416 -7.52 23.21 -10.22
C PHE A 416 -6.68 22.20 -9.42
N LEU A 417 -5.68 22.66 -8.66
CA LEU A 417 -4.91 21.77 -7.80
C LEU A 417 -5.83 21.10 -6.76
N GLY A 418 -5.77 19.78 -6.68
CA GLY A 418 -6.64 18.98 -5.81
C GLY A 418 -8.06 18.77 -6.35
N ALA A 419 -8.39 19.28 -7.55
CA ALA A 419 -9.69 19.03 -8.16
C ALA A 419 -9.88 17.54 -8.41
N GLN A 420 -11.08 17.04 -8.07
CA GLN A 420 -11.41 15.63 -8.22
C GLN A 420 -12.22 15.36 -9.49
N ALA A 421 -12.02 14.17 -10.06
CA ALA A 421 -12.75 13.68 -11.21
C ALA A 421 -12.90 12.16 -11.14
N THR A 422 -13.71 11.59 -12.02
CA THR A 422 -13.83 10.16 -12.27
C THR A 422 -13.62 9.93 -13.77
N ALA A 423 -12.66 9.09 -14.13
CA ALA A 423 -12.44 8.63 -15.50
C ALA A 423 -12.91 7.18 -15.65
N GLN A 424 -13.68 6.86 -16.68
CA GLN A 424 -14.16 5.50 -16.94
C GLN A 424 -13.90 5.13 -18.40
N GLY A 425 -13.28 3.97 -18.62
CA GLY A 425 -13.09 3.43 -19.97
C GLY A 425 -14.32 2.69 -20.49
N PHE A 426 -14.41 2.57 -21.80
CA PHE A 426 -15.43 1.74 -22.46
C PHE A 426 -14.89 1.18 -23.77
N THR A 427 -15.49 0.06 -24.20
CA THR A 427 -15.26 -0.55 -25.51
C THR A 427 -16.59 -0.75 -26.23
N PHE A 428 -16.57 -0.64 -27.55
CA PHE A 428 -17.77 -0.69 -28.37
C PHE A 428 -17.54 -1.44 -29.68
N SER A 429 -18.54 -2.21 -30.08
CA SER A 429 -18.74 -2.74 -31.42
C SER A 429 -20.19 -2.51 -31.85
N LEU A 430 -20.50 -2.78 -33.13
CA LEU A 430 -21.88 -2.69 -33.63
C LEU A 430 -22.86 -3.62 -32.91
N THR A 431 -22.35 -4.61 -32.17
CA THR A 431 -23.16 -5.63 -31.48
C THR A 431 -23.15 -5.51 -29.96
N SER A 432 -22.19 -4.80 -29.37
CA SER A 432 -22.04 -4.73 -27.91
C SER A 432 -21.32 -3.47 -27.46
N THR A 433 -21.71 -2.96 -26.30
CA THR A 433 -20.97 -1.94 -25.55
C THR A 433 -20.61 -2.53 -24.20
N VAL A 434 -19.36 -2.34 -23.77
CA VAL A 434 -18.90 -2.78 -22.45
C VAL A 434 -18.26 -1.60 -21.75
N LEU A 435 -18.77 -1.26 -20.57
CA LEU A 435 -18.15 -0.30 -19.66
C LEU A 435 -17.05 -1.01 -18.85
N CYS A 436 -15.88 -0.40 -18.77
CA CYS A 436 -14.79 -0.86 -17.90
C CYS A 436 -14.96 -0.31 -16.48
N ASN A 437 -14.04 -0.71 -15.60
CA ASN A 437 -13.76 0.00 -14.35
C ASN A 437 -13.48 1.50 -14.58
N ALA A 438 -13.47 2.25 -13.48
CA ALA A 438 -13.16 3.67 -13.45
C ALA A 438 -11.96 3.96 -12.54
N GLU A 439 -11.48 5.20 -12.60
CA GLU A 439 -10.49 5.76 -11.69
C GLU A 439 -10.97 7.10 -11.13
N SER A 440 -10.95 7.26 -9.80
CA SER A 440 -11.07 8.53 -9.10
C SER A 440 -9.76 9.30 -9.16
N ILE A 441 -9.78 10.44 -9.82
CA ILE A 441 -8.61 11.24 -10.15
C ILE A 441 -8.56 12.45 -9.23
N THR A 442 -7.38 12.78 -8.70
CA THR A 442 -7.10 14.07 -8.06
C THR A 442 -6.01 14.77 -8.86
N LEU A 443 -6.29 15.97 -9.37
CA LEU A 443 -5.33 16.73 -10.16
C LEU A 443 -4.19 17.26 -9.29
N GLY A 444 -2.97 17.01 -9.74
CA GLY A 444 -1.75 17.44 -9.08
C GLY A 444 -1.02 18.58 -9.77
N ALA A 445 -0.02 19.13 -9.11
CA ALA A 445 0.98 19.96 -9.74
C ALA A 445 1.93 19.11 -10.58
N ALA A 446 2.40 19.70 -11.68
CA ALA A 446 3.59 19.18 -12.34
C ALA A 446 4.82 19.33 -11.42
N PRO A 447 5.80 18.42 -11.50
CA PRO A 447 7.08 18.55 -10.80
C PRO A 447 7.86 19.81 -11.18
#